data_AF-A0A973D1V9-F1
#
_entry.id   AF-A0A973D1V9-F1
#
_cell.length_a   1.000
_cell.length_b   1.000
_cell.length_c   1.000
_cell.angle_alpha   90.00
_cell.angle_beta   90.00
_cell.angle_gamma   90.00
#
_symmetry.space_group_name_H-M   'P 1'
#
loop_
_entity.id
_entity.type
_entity.pdbx_description
1 polymer ?
#
loop_
_entity_poly.entity_id
_entity_poly.type
_entity_poly.pdbx_seq_one_letter_code
_entity_poly.pdbx_strand_id
1 'polypeptide(L)'
;MPNYINFLISLFLLSFALASPAQASYTMTELVATPLDVPDTVNDVVWDNTDTAYPNDDDKQTVNIGFPFQFDNIIYNDVTILTNGILKFGAVERMHRDWKNEALDTDEGDRIIAVYWDDLVEDGSASVTYGNLGAAPNRQFVVNWTNVRAYSNNLRYDFQVVLYENGDIRYRYNT
;
A
#
# COMPACT_ATOMS: atom_id res chain seq x y z
N MET A 1 26.00 7.57 75.22
CA MET A 1 25.83 8.20 73.90
C MET A 1 26.49 7.27 72.87
N PRO A 2 25.77 6.82 71.84
CA PRO A 2 26.16 5.67 71.00
C PRO A 2 26.99 6.10 69.78
N ASN A 3 27.92 5.25 69.34
CA ASN A 3 28.58 5.37 68.04
C ASN A 3 28.17 4.17 67.17
N TYR A 4 27.28 4.40 66.20
CA TYR A 4 26.98 3.46 65.13
C TYR A 4 27.76 3.88 63.89
N ILE A 5 28.58 2.97 63.36
CA ILE A 5 29.30 3.09 62.09
C ILE A 5 28.34 2.64 60.99
N ASN A 6 27.90 3.57 60.13
CA ASN A 6 27.11 3.26 58.94
C ASN A 6 28.04 2.90 57.77
N PHE A 7 27.96 1.67 57.28
CA PHE A 7 28.52 1.25 55.99
C PHE A 7 27.52 1.61 54.88
N LEU A 8 27.89 2.50 53.96
CA LEU A 8 27.14 2.76 52.74
C LEU A 8 27.65 1.82 51.64
N ILE A 9 26.83 0.84 51.23
CA ILE A 9 27.04 0.06 50.01
C ILE A 9 26.46 0.88 48.86
N SER A 10 27.31 1.39 47.97
CA SER A 10 26.87 2.00 46.70
C SER A 10 26.47 0.91 45.72
N LEU A 11 25.18 0.87 45.36
CA LEU A 11 24.65 0.00 44.32
C LEU A 11 24.86 0.68 42.96
N PHE A 12 25.78 0.16 42.15
CA PHE A 12 25.99 0.61 40.77
C PHE A 12 24.93 -0.07 39.88
N LEU A 13 23.87 0.64 39.49
CA LEU A 13 22.92 0.18 38.50
C LEU A 13 23.49 0.46 37.10
N LEU A 14 23.99 -0.59 36.45
CA LEU A 14 24.36 -0.57 35.04
C LEU A 14 23.08 -0.71 34.20
N SER A 15 22.51 0.39 33.74
CA SER A 15 21.37 0.36 32.83
C SER A 15 21.84 0.00 31.42
N PHE A 16 21.64 -1.25 31.01
CA PHE A 16 21.65 -1.61 29.60
C PHE A 16 20.37 -1.05 28.96
N ALA A 17 20.51 -0.01 28.14
CA ALA A 17 19.45 0.37 27.21
C ALA A 17 19.40 -0.70 26.11
N LEU A 18 18.40 -1.59 26.19
CA LEU A 18 18.00 -2.38 25.02
C LEU A 18 17.43 -1.38 24.01
N ALA A 19 18.19 -1.07 22.96
CA ALA A 19 17.62 -0.40 21.81
C ALA A 19 16.59 -1.36 21.21
N SER A 20 15.30 -1.07 21.42
CA SER A 20 14.24 -1.67 20.62
C SER A 20 14.49 -1.29 19.15
N PRO A 21 14.34 -2.20 18.17
CA PRO A 21 14.32 -1.78 16.78
C PRO A 21 13.25 -0.68 16.64
N ALA A 22 13.58 0.39 15.91
CA ALA A 22 12.64 1.49 15.69
C ALA A 22 11.37 0.90 15.03
N GLN A 23 10.27 0.86 15.78
CA GLN A 23 8.99 0.45 15.24
C GLN A 23 8.53 1.57 14.32
N ALA A 24 8.22 1.27 13.06
CA ALA A 24 7.63 2.25 12.16
C ALA A 24 6.35 2.80 12.81
N SER A 25 6.34 4.08 13.14
CA SER A 25 5.18 4.76 13.70
C SER A 25 4.34 5.32 12.55
N TYR A 26 3.19 4.73 12.29
CA TYR A 26 2.18 5.32 11.41
C TYR A 26 1.07 5.97 12.24
N THR A 27 0.49 7.04 11.72
CA THR A 27 -0.74 7.61 12.28
C THR A 27 -1.87 7.30 11.30
N MET A 28 -2.88 6.58 11.75
CA MET A 28 -4.10 6.39 10.98
C MET A 28 -5.12 7.44 11.43
N THR A 29 -5.67 8.19 10.47
CA THR A 29 -6.73 9.16 10.73
C THR A 29 -7.87 8.87 9.79
N GLU A 30 -9.06 8.68 10.36
CA GLU A 30 -10.29 8.61 9.58
C GLU A 30 -10.64 10.02 9.09
N LEU A 31 -10.93 10.13 7.80
CA LEU A 31 -11.29 11.38 7.15
C LEU A 31 -12.78 11.38 6.82
N VAL A 32 -13.38 12.57 6.76
CA VAL A 32 -14.75 12.71 6.27
C VAL A 32 -14.82 12.26 4.80
N ALA A 33 -15.85 11.48 4.48
CA ALA A 33 -16.08 10.98 3.12
C ALA A 33 -16.19 12.14 2.11
N THR A 34 -15.49 12.01 0.99
CA THR A 34 -15.48 12.94 -0.14
C THR A 34 -15.51 12.14 -1.45
N PRO A 35 -15.90 12.71 -2.60
CA PRO A 35 -15.87 12.04 -3.90
C PRO A 35 -14.45 11.66 -4.33
N LEU A 36 -14.26 10.48 -4.95
CA LEU A 36 -12.95 9.97 -5.39
C LEU A 36 -12.15 11.01 -6.19
N ASP A 37 -10.83 11.02 -6.00
CA ASP A 37 -9.93 11.95 -6.68
C ASP A 37 -9.85 11.58 -8.17
N VAL A 38 -9.86 12.60 -9.03
CA VAL A 38 -9.75 12.43 -10.48
C VAL A 38 -8.41 13.03 -10.91
N PRO A 39 -7.49 12.24 -11.49
CA PRO A 39 -6.24 12.75 -12.05
C PRO A 39 -6.43 13.86 -13.08
N ASP A 40 -5.40 14.71 -13.25
CA ASP A 40 -5.34 15.71 -14.32
C ASP A 40 -5.34 15.05 -15.71
N THR A 41 -4.76 13.85 -15.80
CA THR A 41 -4.83 12.96 -16.97
C THR A 41 -5.10 11.55 -16.48
N VAL A 42 -6.22 10.98 -16.95
CA VAL A 42 -6.64 9.61 -16.63
C VAL A 42 -6.07 8.68 -17.67
N ASN A 43 -5.31 7.68 -17.22
CA ASN A 43 -4.78 6.60 -18.05
C ASN A 43 -5.45 5.31 -17.64
N ASP A 44 -5.94 4.55 -18.61
CA ASP A 44 -6.41 3.19 -18.38
C ASP A 44 -5.22 2.27 -18.09
N VAL A 45 -5.41 1.35 -17.15
CA VAL A 45 -4.47 0.27 -16.96
C VAL A 45 -4.54 -0.68 -18.16
N VAL A 46 -3.38 -1.06 -18.68
CA VAL A 46 -3.24 -2.01 -19.79
C VAL A 46 -2.65 -3.29 -19.22
N TRP A 47 -3.52 -4.26 -18.96
CA TRP A 47 -3.17 -5.56 -18.41
C TRP A 47 -2.30 -6.37 -19.37
N ASP A 48 -1.24 -6.95 -18.83
CA ASP A 48 -0.32 -7.76 -19.64
C ASP A 48 -0.95 -9.09 -20.12
N ASN A 49 -2.02 -9.57 -19.45
CA ASN A 49 -2.75 -10.79 -19.78
C ASN A 49 -1.82 -12.01 -19.89
N THR A 50 -0.79 -12.07 -19.04
CA THR A 50 0.26 -13.09 -19.14
C THR A 50 0.15 -14.22 -18.12
N ASP A 51 -0.69 -14.06 -17.10
CA ASP A 51 -0.65 -14.94 -15.93
C ASP A 51 -1.75 -15.98 -15.87
N THR A 52 -2.94 -15.66 -16.39
CA THR A 52 -4.05 -16.61 -16.45
C THR A 52 -4.66 -16.68 -17.86
N ALA A 53 -5.53 -17.68 -18.08
CA ALA A 53 -6.32 -17.76 -19.30
C ALA A 53 -7.60 -16.89 -19.23
N TYR A 54 -7.84 -16.23 -18.09
CA TYR A 54 -8.97 -15.34 -17.90
C TYR A 54 -8.48 -13.90 -18.08
N PRO A 55 -8.87 -13.21 -19.15
CA PRO A 55 -8.34 -11.87 -19.41
C PRO A 55 -8.69 -10.89 -18.28
N ASN A 56 -7.74 -10.03 -17.92
CA ASN A 56 -7.87 -8.98 -16.90
C ASN A 56 -8.18 -9.52 -15.50
N ASP A 57 -7.66 -10.70 -15.20
CA ASP A 57 -7.74 -11.38 -13.91
C ASP A 57 -6.32 -11.80 -13.54
N ASP A 58 -5.94 -11.56 -12.29
CA ASP A 58 -4.59 -11.89 -11.83
C ASP A 58 -3.50 -11.18 -12.68
N ASP A 59 -3.85 -10.01 -13.21
CA ASP A 59 -3.02 -9.22 -14.11
C ASP A 59 -2.40 -8.00 -13.43
N LYS A 60 -1.38 -7.45 -14.10
CA LYS A 60 -0.58 -6.32 -13.61
C LYS A 60 -0.16 -5.35 -14.70
N GLN A 61 0.20 -4.14 -14.28
CA GLN A 61 0.95 -3.17 -15.08
C GLN A 61 1.89 -2.36 -14.19
N THR A 62 3.16 -2.24 -14.60
CA THR A 62 4.11 -1.30 -13.99
C THR A 62 4.02 0.06 -14.66
N VAL A 63 3.83 1.11 -13.86
CA VAL A 63 3.66 2.49 -14.33
C VAL A 63 4.54 3.46 -13.55
N ASN A 64 4.86 4.62 -14.14
CA ASN A 64 5.62 5.66 -13.45
C ASN A 64 4.74 6.42 -12.44
N ILE A 65 5.25 6.63 -11.23
CA ILE A 65 4.53 7.36 -10.16
C ILE A 65 4.47 8.87 -10.45
N GLY A 66 5.39 9.41 -11.25
CA GLY A 66 5.50 10.84 -11.57
C GLY A 66 6.31 11.66 -10.56
N PHE A 67 6.75 11.04 -9.46
CA PHE A 67 7.65 11.61 -8.46
C PHE A 67 8.35 10.51 -7.65
N PRO A 68 9.49 10.82 -7.00
CA PRO A 68 10.12 9.90 -6.06
C PRO A 68 9.19 9.69 -4.86
N PHE A 69 8.70 8.46 -4.68
CA PHE A 69 7.88 8.08 -3.54
C PHE A 69 8.69 7.19 -2.60
N GLN A 70 8.79 7.58 -1.34
CA GLN A 70 9.45 6.78 -0.33
C GLN A 70 8.44 5.80 0.28
N PHE A 71 8.70 4.50 0.11
CA PHE A 71 7.95 3.45 0.80
C PHE A 71 8.95 2.64 1.64
N ASP A 72 8.73 2.63 2.96
CA ASP A 72 9.74 2.23 3.93
C ASP A 72 11.06 3.03 3.74
N ASN A 73 12.22 2.38 3.64
CA ASN A 73 13.52 3.03 3.51
C ASN A 73 14.01 3.11 2.06
N ILE A 74 13.11 2.91 1.09
CA ILE A 74 13.45 2.80 -0.34
C ILE A 74 12.61 3.79 -1.15
N ILE A 75 13.27 4.47 -2.08
CA ILE A 75 12.64 5.40 -3.02
C ILE A 75 12.29 4.65 -4.30
N TYR A 76 11.03 4.75 -4.71
CA TYR A 76 10.50 4.22 -5.96
C TYR A 76 10.08 5.34 -6.90
N ASN A 77 10.28 5.13 -8.19
CA ASN A 77 9.78 6.02 -9.25
C ASN A 77 8.66 5.36 -10.07
N ASP A 78 8.42 4.07 -9.83
CA ASP A 78 7.44 3.24 -10.47
C ASP A 78 6.73 2.37 -9.42
N VAL A 79 5.56 1.90 -9.80
CA VAL A 79 4.75 0.99 -9.00
C VAL A 79 4.03 0.04 -9.92
N THR A 80 3.85 -1.19 -9.48
CA THR A 80 3.02 -2.16 -10.20
C THR A 80 1.63 -2.16 -9.62
N ILE A 81 0.65 -1.86 -10.46
CA ILE A 81 -0.78 -1.94 -10.17
C ILE A 81 -1.22 -3.38 -10.49
N LEU A 82 -1.89 -4.02 -9.54
CA LEU A 82 -2.48 -5.35 -9.72
C LEU A 82 -4.01 -5.24 -9.74
N THR A 83 -4.65 -6.09 -10.53
CA THR A 83 -6.11 -6.15 -10.67
C THR A 83 -6.80 -6.37 -9.31
N ASN A 84 -6.19 -7.21 -8.46
CA ASN A 84 -6.65 -7.59 -7.12
C ASN A 84 -6.59 -6.45 -6.07
N GLY A 85 -6.46 -5.18 -6.49
CA GLY A 85 -6.53 -4.03 -5.59
C GLY A 85 -5.26 -3.84 -4.75
N ILE A 86 -4.11 -4.11 -5.36
CA ILE A 86 -2.80 -4.05 -4.72
C ILE A 86 -1.87 -3.14 -5.53
N LEU A 87 -1.06 -2.36 -4.81
CA LEU A 87 0.16 -1.79 -5.37
C LEU A 87 1.37 -2.55 -4.85
N LYS A 88 2.27 -2.95 -5.76
CA LYS A 88 3.53 -3.64 -5.46
C LYS A 88 4.71 -2.76 -5.86
N PHE A 89 5.66 -2.60 -4.95
CA PHE A 89 6.93 -1.95 -5.23
C PHE A 89 8.04 -2.98 -5.50
N GLY A 90 8.90 -2.70 -6.48
CA GLY A 90 9.98 -3.59 -6.91
C GLY A 90 9.51 -4.76 -7.78
N ALA A 91 10.24 -5.88 -7.74
CA ALA A 91 9.96 -7.07 -8.56
C ALA A 91 8.59 -7.71 -8.25
N VAL A 92 7.97 -8.32 -9.26
CA VAL A 92 6.57 -8.78 -9.26
C VAL A 92 6.46 -10.22 -9.77
N GLU A 93 7.10 -11.17 -9.09
CA GLU A 93 7.26 -12.52 -9.65
C GLU A 93 6.01 -13.40 -9.50
N ARG A 94 5.25 -13.34 -8.39
CA ARG A 94 4.15 -14.30 -8.14
C ARG A 94 2.94 -13.77 -7.34
N MET A 95 2.93 -12.50 -6.93
CA MET A 95 1.87 -11.89 -6.09
C MET A 95 0.48 -11.75 -6.76
N HIS A 96 0.40 -11.97 -8.07
CA HIS A 96 -0.79 -11.77 -8.90
C HIS A 96 -1.36 -13.10 -9.41
N ARG A 97 -1.12 -14.24 -8.74
CA ARG A 97 -1.57 -15.57 -9.21
C ARG A 97 -2.41 -16.33 -8.20
N ASP A 98 -2.77 -15.67 -7.10
CA ASP A 98 -3.50 -16.28 -6.01
C ASP A 98 -4.81 -15.54 -5.78
N TRP A 99 -5.88 -16.33 -5.78
CA TRP A 99 -7.25 -15.92 -5.54
C TRP A 99 -7.59 -15.85 -4.05
N LYS A 100 -6.64 -16.17 -3.16
CA LYS A 100 -6.82 -16.08 -1.70
C LYS A 100 -5.88 -15.07 -1.08
N ASN A 101 -6.40 -14.36 -0.10
CA ASN A 101 -5.57 -13.67 0.87
C ASN A 101 -4.75 -14.66 1.71
N GLU A 102 -3.53 -14.26 1.99
CA GLU A 102 -2.60 -14.94 2.88
C GLU A 102 -2.18 -14.02 4.04
N ALA A 103 -1.61 -14.60 5.09
CA ALA A 103 -1.16 -13.83 6.25
C ALA A 103 0.05 -12.98 5.90
N LEU A 104 0.06 -11.71 6.34
CA LEU A 104 1.20 -10.80 6.17
C LEU A 104 2.42 -11.26 6.96
N ASP A 105 3.27 -12.02 6.29
CA ASP A 105 4.71 -11.83 6.00
C ASP A 105 5.00 -12.90 4.95
N THR A 106 4.47 -12.66 3.75
CA THR A 106 4.49 -13.64 2.67
C THR A 106 5.83 -13.54 1.97
N ASP A 107 6.37 -14.64 1.45
CA ASP A 107 7.70 -14.70 0.82
C ASP A 107 7.90 -13.66 -0.32
N GLU A 108 6.83 -12.97 -0.73
CA GLU A 108 6.78 -12.01 -1.83
C GLU A 108 6.12 -10.67 -1.47
N GLY A 109 5.55 -10.55 -0.27
CA GLY A 109 4.69 -9.45 0.19
C GLY A 109 5.45 -8.25 0.78
N ASP A 110 6.78 -8.26 0.78
CA ASP A 110 7.61 -7.33 1.56
C ASP A 110 7.34 -5.84 1.34
N ARG A 111 6.69 -5.44 0.23
CA ARG A 111 6.52 -4.02 -0.15
C ARG A 111 5.23 -3.78 -0.93
N ILE A 112 4.12 -3.99 -0.23
CA ILE A 112 2.79 -3.89 -0.83
C ILE A 112 1.96 -2.82 -0.13
N ILE A 113 1.06 -2.23 -0.90
CA ILE A 113 -0.11 -1.52 -0.39
C ILE A 113 -1.32 -2.34 -0.84
N ALA A 114 -1.88 -3.11 0.08
CA ALA A 114 -3.11 -3.87 -0.12
C ALA A 114 -4.31 -2.96 0.16
N VAL A 115 -4.93 -2.44 -0.90
CA VAL A 115 -6.07 -1.51 -0.79
C VAL A 115 -7.35 -2.29 -0.51
N TYR A 116 -7.59 -3.34 -1.29
CA TYR A 116 -8.67 -4.29 -1.06
C TYR A 116 -8.11 -5.70 -0.88
N TRP A 117 -7.26 -6.14 -1.82
CA TRP A 117 -6.65 -7.47 -1.88
C TRP A 117 -7.71 -8.57 -1.82
N ASP A 118 -8.33 -8.85 -2.96
CA ASP A 118 -9.26 -9.97 -3.14
C ASP A 118 -9.15 -10.46 -4.59
N ASP A 119 -9.83 -11.55 -4.92
CA ASP A 119 -9.91 -12.12 -6.27
C ASP A 119 -10.84 -11.25 -7.15
N LEU A 120 -10.26 -10.26 -7.84
CA LEU A 120 -10.97 -9.20 -8.56
C LEU A 120 -10.66 -9.20 -10.05
N VAL A 121 -11.67 -8.85 -10.84
CA VAL A 121 -11.59 -8.80 -12.29
C VAL A 121 -12.02 -7.43 -12.81
N GLU A 122 -11.28 -6.91 -13.79
CA GLU A 122 -11.73 -5.80 -14.64
C GLU A 122 -12.51 -6.33 -15.86
N ASP A 123 -13.80 -6.60 -15.67
CA ASP A 123 -14.70 -6.97 -16.75
C ASP A 123 -15.13 -5.75 -17.60
N GLY A 124 -15.91 -5.97 -18.67
CA GLY A 124 -16.33 -4.89 -19.58
C GLY A 124 -17.26 -3.83 -18.96
N SER A 125 -17.62 -3.94 -17.67
CA SER A 125 -18.34 -2.90 -16.92
C SER A 125 -17.48 -2.25 -15.84
N ALA A 126 -16.24 -2.68 -15.67
CA ALA A 126 -15.27 -2.15 -14.72
C ALA A 126 -14.22 -1.30 -15.44
N SER A 127 -13.45 -0.54 -14.66
CA SER A 127 -12.25 0.13 -15.16
C SER A 127 -11.22 0.28 -14.05
N VAL A 128 -9.95 0.00 -14.34
CA VAL A 128 -8.85 0.39 -13.47
C VAL A 128 -8.04 1.49 -14.15
N THR A 129 -7.89 2.63 -13.45
CA THR A 129 -7.25 3.82 -14.01
C THR A 129 -6.21 4.39 -13.06
N TYR A 130 -5.25 5.13 -13.61
CA TYR A 130 -4.23 5.83 -12.84
C TYR A 130 -3.88 7.19 -13.43
N GLY A 131 -3.28 8.04 -12.61
CA GLY A 131 -2.71 9.29 -13.08
C GLY A 131 -2.19 10.18 -11.95
N ASN A 132 -1.62 11.32 -12.34
CA ASN A 132 -1.15 12.32 -11.41
C ASN A 132 -2.15 13.46 -11.22
N LEU A 133 -2.13 14.05 -10.03
CA LEU A 133 -2.87 15.26 -9.69
C LEU A 133 -1.93 16.29 -9.04
N GLY A 134 -2.08 17.55 -9.44
CA GLY A 134 -1.35 18.66 -8.84
C GLY A 134 0.09 18.81 -9.34
N ALA A 135 0.87 19.63 -8.64
CA ALA A 135 2.23 19.98 -9.03
C ALA A 135 3.18 19.97 -7.83
N ALA A 136 4.48 19.83 -8.09
CA ALA A 136 5.50 19.80 -7.04
C ALA A 136 5.43 21.07 -6.17
N PRO A 137 5.61 20.96 -4.84
CA PRO A 137 5.96 19.76 -4.07
C PRO A 137 4.74 19.02 -3.46
N ASN A 138 3.55 19.17 -4.04
CA ASN A 138 2.30 18.59 -3.54
C ASN A 138 1.63 17.69 -4.58
N ARG A 139 2.42 16.86 -5.30
CA ARG A 139 1.88 15.91 -6.27
C ARG A 139 1.20 14.74 -5.58
N GLN A 140 0.25 14.16 -6.31
CA GLN A 140 -0.44 12.94 -5.93
C GLN A 140 -0.36 11.96 -7.09
N PHE A 141 -0.25 10.68 -6.78
CA PHE A 141 -0.44 9.58 -7.70
C PHE A 141 -1.68 8.81 -7.26
N VAL A 142 -2.67 8.71 -8.14
CA VAL A 142 -3.99 8.17 -7.85
C VAL A 142 -4.19 6.90 -8.66
N VAL A 143 -4.68 5.85 -8.03
CA VAL A 143 -5.14 4.63 -8.70
C VAL A 143 -6.57 4.33 -8.27
N ASN A 144 -7.44 4.12 -9.25
CA ASN A 144 -8.87 3.85 -9.08
C ASN A 144 -9.18 2.46 -9.61
N TRP A 145 -9.86 1.65 -8.79
CA TRP A 145 -10.59 0.46 -9.22
C TRP A 145 -12.07 0.79 -9.16
N THR A 146 -12.70 0.89 -10.32
CA THR A 146 -14.12 1.29 -10.44
C THR A 146 -14.94 0.11 -10.91
N ASN A 147 -15.98 -0.21 -10.14
CA ASN A 147 -16.94 -1.27 -10.42
C ASN A 147 -16.30 -2.65 -10.69
N VAL A 148 -15.10 -2.89 -10.15
CA VAL A 148 -14.37 -4.17 -10.29
C VAL A 148 -15.13 -5.27 -9.60
N ARG A 149 -15.14 -6.46 -10.20
CA ARG A 149 -16.03 -7.55 -9.79
C ARG A 149 -15.23 -8.63 -9.06
N ALA A 150 -15.70 -9.05 -7.89
CA ALA A 150 -15.20 -10.27 -7.26
C ALA A 150 -15.53 -11.48 -8.14
N TYR A 151 -14.50 -12.26 -8.46
CA TYR A 151 -14.61 -13.43 -9.32
C TYR A 151 -15.62 -14.45 -8.76
N SER A 152 -15.60 -14.68 -7.45
CA SER A 152 -16.35 -15.74 -6.78
C SER A 152 -17.86 -15.50 -6.62
N ASN A 153 -18.30 -14.24 -6.53
CA ASN A 153 -19.67 -13.91 -6.09
C ASN A 153 -20.34 -12.75 -6.84
N ASN A 154 -19.64 -12.14 -7.80
CA ASN A 154 -20.11 -11.00 -8.60
C ASN A 154 -20.47 -9.72 -7.81
N LEU A 155 -20.09 -9.63 -6.53
CA LEU A 155 -20.10 -8.34 -5.83
C LEU A 155 -19.14 -7.39 -6.54
N ARG A 156 -19.46 -6.10 -6.50
CA ARG A 156 -18.69 -5.06 -7.17
C ARG A 156 -18.20 -4.04 -6.18
N TYR A 157 -17.01 -3.53 -6.44
CA TYR A 157 -16.29 -2.66 -5.53
C TYR A 157 -15.75 -1.44 -6.24
N ASP A 158 -15.80 -0.33 -5.52
CA ASP A 158 -15.21 0.94 -5.91
C ASP A 158 -14.23 1.37 -4.81
N PHE A 159 -12.95 1.44 -5.15
CA PHE A 159 -11.92 1.85 -4.21
C PHE A 159 -10.76 2.57 -4.88
N GLN A 160 -10.07 3.39 -4.11
CA GLN A 160 -8.98 4.25 -4.56
C GLN A 160 -7.84 4.22 -3.55
N VAL A 161 -6.62 4.28 -4.07
CA VAL A 161 -5.45 4.66 -3.29
C VAL A 161 -4.82 5.93 -3.87
N VAL A 162 -4.37 6.80 -2.98
CA VAL A 162 -3.63 8.01 -3.32
C VAL A 162 -2.31 8.02 -2.59
N LEU A 163 -1.21 8.06 -3.34
CA LEU A 163 0.14 8.29 -2.83
C LEU A 163 0.43 9.78 -2.92
N TYR A 164 0.81 10.40 -1.82
CA TYR A 164 1.17 11.80 -1.77
C TYR A 164 2.70 11.94 -1.83
N GLU A 165 3.18 13.00 -2.48
CA GLU A 165 4.61 13.30 -2.61
C GLU A 165 5.34 13.42 -1.26
N ASN A 166 4.63 13.73 -0.18
CA ASN A 166 5.15 13.79 1.19
C ASN A 166 5.25 12.43 1.90
N GLY A 167 4.82 11.33 1.27
CA GLY A 167 4.80 9.99 1.84
C GLY A 167 3.48 9.57 2.48
N ASP A 168 2.47 10.45 2.55
CA ASP A 168 1.15 10.05 3.02
C ASP A 168 0.49 9.09 2.02
N ILE A 169 -0.30 8.15 2.56
CA ILE A 169 -1.08 7.19 1.78
C ILE A 169 -2.52 7.32 2.22
N ARG A 170 -3.44 7.48 1.26
CA ARG A 170 -4.88 7.54 1.53
C ARG A 170 -5.60 6.40 0.83
N TYR A 171 -6.37 5.66 1.60
CA TYR A 171 -7.29 4.62 1.15
C TYR A 171 -8.69 5.18 1.13
N ARG A 172 -9.47 4.88 0.10
CA ARG A 172 -10.85 5.36 -0.02
C ARG A 172 -11.72 4.26 -0.61
N TYR A 173 -12.91 4.13 -0.06
CA TYR A 173 -13.87 3.11 -0.45
C TYR A 173 -15.20 3.81 -0.68
N ASN A 174 -15.86 3.50 -1.78
CA ASN A 174 -17.23 3.94 -2.01
C ASN A 174 -18.18 2.78 -1.69
N THR A 175 -19.37 3.11 -1.21
CA THR A 175 -20.45 2.15 -0.92
C THR A 175 -21.41 2.03 -2.07
#